data_AF-X0WXX8-F1
#
_entry.id   AF-X0WXX8-F1
#
_cell.length_a   1.000
_cell.length_b   1.000
_cell.length_c   1.000
_cell.angle_alpha   90.00
_cell.angle_beta   90.00
_cell.angle_gamma   90.00
#
_symmetry.space_group_name_H-M   'P 1'
#
loop_
_entity.id
_entity.type
_entity.pdbx_description
1 polymer ?
#
loop_
_entity_poly.entity_id
_entity_poly.type
_entity_poly.pdbx_seq_one_letter_code
_entity_poly.pdbx_strand_id
1 'polypeptide(L)'
;AILLTGTKIANEGAWDDPIPYRVDGYDGFGGIYQGLNFDMYEDGNPNKLERFQNILDQAEYIFITSSRQWGSLPRIPVRFPMNTEYYRQLLGCPEEQSIERCFNVAQPGMYEGNLGFELVETFQSDPALGVFSVNDQFSEEAFTVYDHPKVFIFKKQSGYDSGSIRSILNAVDLTKVIHVTPKQAGSIPRDTMLPPDRLASLQTGGTWAEIFDTEAIYNRWPAVGVVIWYLAVALLGLIAYPIVRFVLTGLSDRGYPLARTT
;
A
#
# COMPACT_ATOMS: atom_id res chain seq x y z
N ALA A 1 26.56 19.64 32.09
CA ALA A 1 25.15 19.36 32.42
C ALA A 1 24.73 18.14 31.62
N ILE A 2 24.04 17.17 32.23
CA ILE A 2 23.45 16.03 31.52
C ILE A 2 22.08 16.50 31.02
N LEU A 3 21.87 16.54 29.71
CA LEU A 3 20.59 16.85 29.09
C LEU A 3 19.87 15.52 28.80
N LEU A 4 18.78 15.25 29.51
CA LEU A 4 17.89 14.13 29.20
C LEU A 4 16.96 14.58 28.07
N THR A 5 17.08 13.96 26.91
CA THR A 5 16.19 14.18 25.76
C THR A 5 15.34 12.94 25.54
N GLY A 6 14.06 13.12 25.29
CA GLY A 6 13.16 12.03 24.93
C GLY A 6 13.58 11.35 23.61
N THR A 7 13.19 10.09 23.45
CA THR A 7 13.45 9.30 22.24
C THR A 7 12.76 9.93 21.05
N LYS A 8 13.49 10.07 19.94
CA LYS A 8 12.93 10.68 18.72
C LYS A 8 12.22 9.63 17.89
N ILE A 9 10.96 9.88 17.60
CA ILE A 9 10.11 8.99 16.80
C ILE A 9 9.59 9.74 15.59
N ALA A 10 9.64 9.14 14.41
CA ALA A 10 9.18 9.75 13.18
C ALA A 10 7.84 9.17 12.74
N ASN A 11 6.93 10.05 12.33
CA ASN A 11 5.69 9.71 11.64
C ASN A 11 5.74 10.21 10.19
N GLU A 12 4.91 9.57 9.37
CA GLU A 12 4.76 9.84 7.95
C GLU A 12 4.16 11.22 7.64
N GLY A 13 3.10 11.62 8.33
CA GLY A 13 2.44 12.90 8.07
C GLY A 13 1.52 13.35 9.20
N ALA A 14 1.04 14.58 9.09
CA ALA A 14 0.06 15.13 10.04
C ALA A 14 -1.35 14.52 9.93
N TRP A 15 -1.61 13.76 8.86
CA TRP A 15 -2.87 13.06 8.61
C TRP A 15 -2.87 11.61 9.10
N ASP A 16 -1.71 11.11 9.53
CA ASP A 16 -1.61 9.81 10.18
C ASP A 16 -1.77 9.97 11.70
N ASP A 17 -2.23 8.90 12.33
CA ASP A 17 -2.41 8.92 13.76
C ASP A 17 -1.06 8.76 14.47
N PRO A 18 -0.62 9.74 15.28
CA PRO A 18 0.65 9.65 15.97
C PRO A 18 0.55 8.67 17.14
N ILE A 19 1.36 7.62 17.09
CA ILE A 19 1.57 6.71 18.22
C ILE A 19 2.87 7.06 18.99
N PRO A 20 2.93 6.84 20.32
CA PRO A 20 1.88 6.26 21.16
C PRO A 20 0.75 7.25 21.50
N TYR A 21 -0.47 6.73 21.60
CA TYR A 21 -1.63 7.51 22.03
C TYR A 21 -1.58 7.83 23.53
N ARG A 22 -2.29 8.90 23.91
CA ARG A 22 -2.53 9.22 25.32
C ARG A 22 -3.59 8.28 25.88
N VAL A 23 -3.20 7.34 26.73
CA VAL A 23 -4.08 6.34 27.35
C VAL A 23 -3.89 6.36 28.86
N ASP A 24 -4.96 6.19 29.63
CA ASP A 24 -4.95 6.09 31.10
C ASP A 24 -4.22 7.25 31.81
N GLY A 25 -4.29 8.46 31.24
CA GLY A 25 -3.65 9.65 31.80
C GLY A 25 -2.15 9.77 31.53
N TYR A 26 -1.56 8.86 30.74
CA TYR A 26 -0.17 8.94 30.32
C TYR A 26 -0.04 9.71 29.00
N ASP A 27 0.85 10.71 28.97
CA ASP A 27 1.23 11.42 27.75
C ASP A 27 2.64 11.01 27.31
N GLY A 28 2.74 10.16 26.28
CA GLY A 28 4.02 9.78 25.68
C GLY A 28 4.81 10.97 25.13
N PHE A 29 4.13 12.02 24.68
CA PHE A 29 4.77 13.24 24.19
C PHE A 29 5.01 14.29 25.30
N GLY A 30 4.67 13.97 26.55
CA GLY A 30 4.92 14.82 27.73
C GLY A 30 6.38 14.86 28.20
N GLY A 31 7.32 14.34 27.40
CA GLY A 31 8.76 14.31 27.70
C GLY A 31 9.45 12.98 27.42
N ILE A 32 8.70 11.91 27.15
CA ILE A 32 9.25 10.56 26.85
C ILE A 32 9.68 10.49 25.39
N TYR A 33 8.81 10.94 24.47
CA TYR A 33 9.06 10.93 23.03
C TYR A 33 9.02 12.33 22.43
N GLN A 34 9.84 12.53 21.40
CA GLN A 34 9.84 13.72 20.55
C GLN A 34 9.41 13.33 19.14
N GLY A 35 8.29 13.87 18.67
CA GLY A 35 7.76 13.59 17.34
C GLY A 35 8.54 14.33 16.25
N LEU A 36 8.91 13.59 15.20
CA LEU A 36 9.39 14.08 13.93
C LEU A 36 8.34 13.77 12.85
N ASN A 37 8.23 14.62 11.84
CA ASN A 37 7.24 14.45 10.78
C ASN A 37 7.89 14.62 9.41
N PHE A 38 7.76 13.60 8.56
CA PHE A 38 8.30 13.63 7.21
C PHE A 38 7.56 14.61 6.28
N ASP A 39 6.28 14.88 6.54
CA ASP A 39 5.38 15.65 5.67
C ASP A 39 5.41 15.09 4.25
N MET A 40 5.06 13.81 4.13
CA MET A 40 5.20 13.02 2.92
C MET A 40 4.40 13.55 1.73
N TYR A 41 3.29 14.25 1.94
CA TYR A 41 2.46 14.86 0.89
C TYR A 41 3.09 16.10 0.23
N GLU A 42 4.17 16.65 0.78
CA GLU A 42 4.89 17.74 0.12
C GLU A 42 5.53 17.26 -1.19
N ASP A 43 5.57 18.12 -2.21
CA ASP A 43 6.22 17.77 -3.46
C ASP A 43 7.74 17.64 -3.27
N GLY A 44 8.39 16.77 -4.06
CA GLY A 44 9.84 16.56 -4.00
C GLY A 44 10.62 17.84 -4.31
N ASN A 45 11.39 18.33 -3.34
CA ASN A 45 12.23 19.52 -3.47
C ASN A 45 13.45 19.42 -2.52
N PRO A 46 14.50 20.26 -2.68
CA PRO A 46 15.69 20.20 -1.84
C PRO A 46 15.42 20.32 -0.33
N ASN A 47 14.44 21.13 0.09
CA ASN A 47 14.08 21.27 1.50
C ASN A 47 13.45 19.99 2.05
N LYS A 48 12.60 19.33 1.26
CA LYS A 48 12.02 18.02 1.60
C LYS A 48 13.11 16.96 1.78
N LEU A 49 14.07 16.94 0.86
CA LEU A 49 15.20 16.03 0.90
C LEU A 49 16.06 16.23 2.14
N GLU A 50 16.43 17.47 2.45
CA GLU A 50 17.16 17.82 3.67
C GLU A 50 16.37 17.43 4.92
N ARG A 51 15.05 17.66 4.95
CA ARG A 51 14.18 17.24 6.06
C ARG A 51 14.21 15.73 6.25
N PHE A 52 14.09 14.94 5.18
CA PHE A 52 14.15 13.48 5.27
C PHE A 52 15.50 13.01 5.83
N GLN A 53 16.60 13.55 5.32
CA GLN A 53 17.95 13.22 5.81
C GLN A 53 18.10 13.55 7.29
N ASN A 54 17.66 14.74 7.71
CA ASN A 54 17.71 15.18 9.10
C ASN A 54 16.83 14.32 10.02
N ILE A 55 15.65 13.92 9.57
CA ILE A 55 14.75 13.05 10.35
C ILE A 55 15.35 11.66 10.47
N LEU A 56 15.85 11.08 9.38
CA LEU A 56 16.49 9.77 9.40
C LEU A 56 17.73 9.77 10.31
N ASP A 57 18.52 10.85 10.31
CA ASP A 57 19.69 10.98 11.20
C ASP A 57 19.27 11.00 12.68
N GLN A 58 18.10 11.56 13.00
CA GLN A 58 17.65 11.79 14.38
C GLN A 58 16.71 10.70 14.93
N ALA A 59 15.86 10.11 14.11
CA ALA A 59 14.81 9.19 14.53
C ALA A 59 15.40 7.86 15.02
N GLU A 60 14.94 7.37 16.16
CA GLU A 60 15.26 6.03 16.66
C GLU A 60 14.23 5.00 16.18
N TYR A 61 13.00 5.45 15.99
CA TYR A 61 11.91 4.67 15.43
C TYR A 61 11.17 5.43 14.34
N ILE A 62 10.66 4.71 13.34
CA ILE A 62 9.72 5.22 12.35
C ILE A 62 8.43 4.43 12.52
N PHE A 63 7.32 5.14 12.63
CA PHE A 63 5.98 4.59 12.70
C PHE A 63 5.22 4.91 11.41
N ILE A 64 4.60 3.86 10.87
CA ILE A 64 3.69 3.91 9.73
C ILE A 64 2.40 3.33 10.24
N THR A 65 1.35 4.14 10.40
CA THR A 65 0.13 3.72 11.10
C THR A 65 -1.03 3.38 10.18
N SER A 66 -0.90 3.61 8.87
CA SER A 66 -1.92 3.28 7.88
C SER A 66 -1.33 3.11 6.48
N SER A 67 -2.16 2.70 5.51
CA SER A 67 -1.79 2.64 4.09
C SER A 67 -1.96 3.95 3.32
N ARG A 68 -2.39 5.04 4.00
CA ARG A 68 -2.72 6.34 3.37
C ARG A 68 -1.61 6.85 2.46
N GLN A 69 -0.36 6.65 2.84
CA GLN A 69 0.77 7.25 2.16
C GLN A 69 1.57 6.28 1.31
N TRP A 70 2.06 5.18 1.87
CA TRP A 70 2.78 4.15 1.09
C TRP A 70 1.88 3.46 0.06
N GLY A 71 0.55 3.41 0.29
CA GLY A 71 -0.42 2.86 -0.67
C GLY A 71 -0.80 3.81 -1.80
N SER A 72 -0.57 5.11 -1.67
CA SER A 72 -1.02 6.12 -2.63
C SER A 72 0.11 6.89 -3.33
N LEU A 73 1.08 7.43 -2.57
CA LEU A 73 2.11 8.32 -3.08
C LEU A 73 3.04 7.63 -4.10
N PRO A 74 3.50 6.39 -3.88
CA PRO A 74 4.35 5.70 -4.83
C PRO A 74 3.70 5.41 -6.19
N ARG A 75 2.36 5.47 -6.28
CA ARG A 75 1.62 5.28 -7.54
C ARG A 75 1.73 6.50 -8.47
N ILE A 76 2.25 7.64 -7.99
CA ILE A 76 2.44 8.86 -8.78
C ILE A 76 3.93 9.29 -8.73
N PRO A 77 4.86 8.48 -9.27
CA PRO A 77 6.30 8.72 -9.13
C PRO A 77 6.78 10.01 -9.82
N VAL A 78 6.04 10.52 -10.82
CA VAL A 78 6.33 11.83 -11.44
C VAL A 78 6.17 13.00 -10.45
N ARG A 79 5.30 12.85 -9.44
CA ARG A 79 5.08 13.86 -8.41
C ARG A 79 5.83 13.56 -7.11
N PHE A 80 5.90 12.28 -6.73
CA PHE A 80 6.50 11.84 -5.47
C PHE A 80 7.66 10.85 -5.66
N PRO A 81 8.67 11.14 -6.51
CA PRO A 81 9.75 10.19 -6.80
C PRO A 81 10.56 9.86 -5.55
N MET A 82 10.71 10.85 -4.65
CA MET A 82 11.42 10.68 -3.39
C MET A 82 10.69 9.77 -2.41
N ASN A 83 9.35 9.79 -2.39
CA ASN A 83 8.56 8.88 -1.54
C ASN A 83 8.64 7.46 -2.08
N THR A 84 8.55 7.28 -3.40
CA THR A 84 8.73 5.98 -4.05
C THR A 84 10.06 5.37 -3.66
N GLU A 85 11.15 6.13 -3.79
CA GLU A 85 12.48 5.66 -3.41
C GLU A 85 12.58 5.40 -1.90
N TYR A 86 12.08 6.31 -1.08
CA TYR A 86 12.08 6.16 0.38
C TYR A 86 11.42 4.86 0.83
N TYR A 87 10.19 4.57 0.41
CA TYR A 87 9.48 3.36 0.87
C TYR A 87 10.13 2.08 0.34
N ARG A 88 10.61 2.11 -0.91
CA ARG A 88 11.33 0.97 -1.48
C ARG A 88 12.57 0.64 -0.66
N GLN A 89 13.37 1.65 -0.34
CA GLN A 89 14.62 1.50 0.39
C GLN A 89 14.42 1.26 1.89
N LEU A 90 13.38 1.84 2.50
CA LEU A 90 13.05 1.63 3.92
C LEU A 90 12.72 0.16 4.18
N LEU A 91 11.83 -0.42 3.38
CA LEU A 91 11.42 -1.80 3.54
C LEU A 91 12.44 -2.77 2.94
N GLY A 92 13.09 -2.42 1.83
CA GLY A 92 13.89 -3.36 1.03
C GLY A 92 13.06 -4.09 -0.03
N CYS A 93 12.10 -3.39 -0.64
CA CYS A 93 11.19 -3.98 -1.64
C CYS A 93 11.93 -4.21 -2.97
N PRO A 94 11.90 -5.43 -3.55
CA PRO A 94 12.53 -5.72 -4.83
C PRO A 94 11.94 -4.90 -5.99
N GLU A 95 12.75 -4.60 -7.01
CA GLU A 95 12.34 -3.82 -8.18
C GLU A 95 11.20 -4.46 -8.96
N GLU A 96 11.12 -5.80 -8.95
CA GLU A 96 10.10 -6.57 -9.65
C GLU A 96 8.73 -6.53 -8.95
N GLN A 97 8.69 -6.10 -7.69
CA GLN A 97 7.47 -6.00 -6.90
C GLN A 97 7.02 -4.56 -6.73
N SER A 98 5.70 -4.33 -6.79
CA SER A 98 5.13 -3.06 -6.40
C SER A 98 5.35 -2.83 -4.90
N ILE A 99 5.68 -1.59 -4.50
CA ILE A 99 5.79 -1.19 -3.09
C ILE A 99 4.55 -1.59 -2.29
N GLU A 100 3.36 -1.35 -2.84
CA GLU A 100 2.09 -1.75 -2.22
C GLU A 100 2.05 -3.24 -1.86
N ARG A 101 2.37 -4.13 -2.80
CA ARG A 101 2.44 -5.58 -2.53
C ARG A 101 3.44 -5.90 -1.41
N CYS A 102 4.62 -5.30 -1.43
CA CYS A 102 5.62 -5.53 -0.39
C CYS A 102 5.08 -5.15 1.00
N PHE A 103 4.48 -3.97 1.15
CA PHE A 103 3.91 -3.52 2.42
C PHE A 103 2.68 -4.36 2.85
N ASN A 104 1.80 -4.73 1.91
CA ASN A 104 0.63 -5.57 2.19
C ASN A 104 1.01 -6.92 2.84
N VAL A 105 2.14 -7.50 2.44
CA VAL A 105 2.59 -8.81 2.96
C VAL A 105 3.71 -8.74 3.99
N ALA A 106 4.34 -7.58 4.17
CA ALA A 106 5.52 -7.44 5.02
C ALA A 106 5.29 -7.92 6.45
N GLN A 107 6.25 -8.68 6.95
CA GLN A 107 6.41 -9.11 8.33
C GLN A 107 7.88 -8.90 8.74
N PRO A 108 8.17 -8.77 10.04
CA PRO A 108 9.55 -8.70 10.53
C PRO A 108 10.42 -9.83 9.95
N GLY A 109 11.60 -9.48 9.45
CA GLY A 109 12.56 -10.41 8.85
C GLY A 109 12.30 -10.84 7.40
N MET A 110 11.22 -10.38 6.74
CA MET A 110 10.96 -10.73 5.33
C MET A 110 11.80 -9.93 4.32
N TYR A 111 12.13 -8.69 4.66
CA TYR A 111 12.85 -7.77 3.78
C TYR A 111 14.00 -7.11 4.54
N GLU A 112 15.06 -6.74 3.81
CA GLU A 112 16.22 -6.05 4.34
C GLU A 112 16.32 -4.68 3.67
N GLY A 113 16.01 -3.63 4.44
CA GLY A 113 16.05 -2.25 3.97
C GLY A 113 17.46 -1.68 3.92
N ASN A 114 17.68 -0.71 3.03
CA ASN A 114 18.98 -0.06 2.82
C ASN A 114 19.12 1.26 3.60
N LEU A 115 18.09 1.68 4.35
CA LEU A 115 18.11 2.93 5.12
C LEU A 115 18.63 2.77 6.57
N GLY A 116 19.15 1.60 6.94
CA GLY A 116 19.63 1.35 8.31
C GLY A 116 18.51 1.26 9.35
N PHE A 117 17.29 0.93 8.92
CA PHE A 117 16.14 0.66 9.76
C PHE A 117 15.65 -0.77 9.50
N GLU A 118 15.30 -1.49 10.56
CA GLU A 118 14.73 -2.83 10.49
C GLU A 118 13.25 -2.77 10.88
N LEU A 119 12.40 -3.48 10.14
CA LEU A 119 11.02 -3.72 10.54
C LEU A 119 11.02 -4.68 11.73
N VAL A 120 10.78 -4.16 12.92
CA VAL A 120 10.83 -4.95 14.16
C VAL A 120 9.46 -5.45 14.61
N GLU A 121 8.38 -4.79 14.19
CA GLU A 121 7.02 -5.20 14.55
C GLU A 121 6.00 -4.75 13.51
N THR A 122 4.95 -5.56 13.35
CA THR A 122 3.76 -5.26 12.55
C THR A 122 2.50 -5.53 13.37
N PHE A 123 1.50 -4.65 13.26
CA PHE A 123 0.18 -4.91 13.82
C PHE A 123 -0.83 -4.95 12.67
N GLN A 124 -1.55 -6.06 12.56
CA GLN A 124 -2.50 -6.32 11.50
C GLN A 124 -3.66 -7.13 12.09
N SER A 125 -4.88 -6.72 11.79
CA SER A 125 -6.10 -7.43 12.20
C SER A 125 -6.83 -7.91 10.97
N ASP A 126 -6.58 -9.17 10.58
CA ASP A 126 -7.22 -9.77 9.43
C ASP A 126 -8.66 -10.23 9.74
N PRO A 127 -9.58 -10.16 8.76
CA PRO A 127 -10.85 -10.85 8.86
C PRO A 127 -10.63 -12.36 9.02
N ALA A 128 -11.21 -12.92 10.07
CA ALA A 128 -11.04 -14.33 10.43
C ALA A 128 -12.38 -15.04 10.67
N LEU A 129 -12.46 -16.29 10.21
CA LEU A 129 -13.55 -17.22 10.51
C LEU A 129 -12.96 -18.50 11.11
N GLY A 130 -12.96 -18.60 12.43
CA GLY A 130 -12.34 -19.72 13.14
C GLY A 130 -10.82 -19.75 12.92
N VAL A 131 -10.32 -20.82 12.30
CA VAL A 131 -8.88 -20.98 11.99
C VAL A 131 -8.47 -20.36 10.65
N PHE A 132 -9.43 -19.89 9.86
CA PHE A 132 -9.16 -19.27 8.57
C PHE A 132 -9.01 -17.76 8.75
N SER A 133 -7.88 -17.22 8.32
CA SER A 133 -7.59 -15.78 8.26
C SER A 133 -7.26 -15.41 6.82
N VAL A 134 -7.73 -14.25 6.37
CA VAL A 134 -7.46 -13.75 5.02
C VAL A 134 -6.79 -12.39 5.14
N ASN A 135 -5.60 -12.25 4.55
CA ASN A 135 -4.95 -10.96 4.42
C ASN A 135 -5.79 -10.06 3.49
N ASP A 136 -6.48 -9.10 4.08
CA ASP A 136 -7.35 -8.15 3.40
C ASP A 136 -6.65 -6.85 3.01
N GLN A 137 -5.33 -6.74 3.22
CA GLN A 137 -4.54 -5.55 2.87
C GLN A 137 -4.48 -5.27 1.36
N PHE A 138 -4.93 -6.22 0.53
CA PHE A 138 -5.12 -6.03 -0.91
C PHE A 138 -6.49 -5.44 -1.27
N SER A 139 -7.35 -5.20 -0.29
CA SER A 139 -8.65 -4.57 -0.47
C SER A 139 -8.50 -3.07 -0.73
N GLU A 140 -9.63 -2.42 -1.02
CA GLU A 140 -9.62 -0.97 -1.26
C GLU A 140 -9.33 -0.16 0.01
N GLU A 141 -9.11 1.14 -0.18
CA GLU A 141 -8.61 2.05 0.86
C GLU A 141 -9.57 2.18 2.06
N ALA A 142 -10.89 2.15 1.86
CA ALA A 142 -11.83 2.29 2.96
C ALA A 142 -11.70 1.15 4.00
N PHE A 143 -11.46 -0.09 3.55
CA PHE A 143 -11.16 -1.23 4.44
C PHE A 143 -9.76 -1.12 5.07
N THR A 144 -8.72 -0.82 4.28
CA THR A 144 -7.32 -0.92 4.75
C THR A 144 -6.81 0.32 5.49
N VAL A 145 -7.48 1.47 5.36
CA VAL A 145 -7.10 2.71 6.08
C VAL A 145 -7.96 2.95 7.31
N TYR A 146 -9.27 2.69 7.23
CA TYR A 146 -10.20 3.10 8.29
C TYR A 146 -10.66 1.93 9.17
N ASP A 147 -10.74 0.70 8.63
CA ASP A 147 -11.24 -0.47 9.36
C ASP A 147 -10.07 -1.32 9.90
N HIS A 148 -9.16 -1.74 9.02
CA HIS A 148 -8.03 -2.62 9.35
C HIS A 148 -6.67 -2.02 8.91
N PRO A 149 -6.24 -0.89 9.49
CA PRO A 149 -4.92 -0.35 9.21
C PRO A 149 -3.82 -1.29 9.69
N LYS A 150 -2.86 -1.54 8.80
CA LYS A 150 -1.62 -2.21 9.15
C LYS A 150 -0.59 -1.21 9.65
N VAL A 151 -0.10 -1.44 10.86
CA VAL A 151 0.92 -0.61 11.51
C VAL A 151 2.28 -1.27 11.35
N PHE A 152 3.31 -0.46 11.08
CA PHE A 152 4.70 -0.90 11.02
C PHE A 152 5.53 -0.09 12.01
N ILE A 153 6.40 -0.79 12.74
CA ILE A 153 7.42 -0.18 13.60
C ILE A 153 8.78 -0.54 13.04
N PHE A 154 9.49 0.48 12.57
CA PHE A 154 10.88 0.35 12.17
C PHE A 154 11.79 0.88 13.27
N LYS A 155 12.89 0.17 13.54
CA LYS A 155 13.90 0.56 14.52
C LYS A 155 15.23 0.84 13.83
N LYS A 156 15.86 1.97 14.19
CA LYS A 156 17.21 2.31 13.74
C LYS A 156 18.21 1.26 14.22
N GLN A 157 19.02 0.76 13.29
CA GLN A 157 20.07 -0.20 13.56
C GLN A 157 21.39 0.48 13.94
N SER A 158 22.26 -0.24 14.64
CA SER A 158 23.60 0.24 14.97
C SER A 158 24.49 0.48 13.74
N GLY A 159 24.16 -0.16 12.61
CA GLY A 159 24.82 0.01 11.32
C GLY A 159 24.35 1.21 10.49
N TYR A 160 23.54 2.11 11.07
CA TYR A 160 23.06 3.32 10.38
C TYR A 160 24.24 4.19 9.90
N ASP A 161 24.26 4.50 8.60
CA ASP A 161 25.23 5.40 7.97
C ASP A 161 24.54 6.54 7.21
N SER A 162 24.70 7.76 7.73
CA SER A 162 24.17 8.98 7.12
C SER A 162 24.72 9.20 5.70
N GLY A 163 25.98 8.83 5.45
CA GLY A 163 26.60 9.00 4.13
C GLY A 163 25.90 8.18 3.04
N SER A 164 25.70 6.89 3.31
CA SER A 164 25.00 5.95 2.42
C SER A 164 23.57 6.38 2.14
N ILE A 165 22.82 6.77 3.18
CA ILE A 165 21.42 7.23 3.04
C ILE A 165 21.32 8.50 2.21
N ARG A 166 22.22 9.46 2.45
CA ARG A 166 22.30 10.66 1.61
C ARG A 166 22.57 10.30 0.16
N SER A 167 23.47 9.35 -0.11
CA SER A 167 23.75 8.88 -1.48
C SER A 167 22.51 8.28 -2.14
N ILE A 168 21.74 7.46 -1.42
CA ILE A 168 20.50 6.86 -1.91
C ILE A 168 19.47 7.95 -2.26
N LEU A 169 19.17 8.85 -1.31
CA LEU A 169 18.12 9.85 -1.51
C LEU A 169 18.52 10.96 -2.50
N ASN A 170 19.80 11.31 -2.58
CA ASN A 170 20.31 12.29 -3.57
C ASN A 170 20.33 11.74 -5.01
N ALA A 171 20.24 10.41 -5.19
CA ALA A 171 20.15 9.82 -6.52
C ALA A 171 18.81 10.11 -7.21
N VAL A 172 17.79 10.51 -6.44
CA VAL A 172 16.48 10.88 -6.97
C VAL A 172 16.54 12.22 -7.69
N ASP A 173 16.21 12.23 -8.98
CA ASP A 173 16.16 13.44 -9.80
C ASP A 173 14.92 14.29 -9.48
N LEU A 174 15.06 15.22 -8.54
CA LEU A 174 13.99 16.14 -8.13
C LEU A 174 13.65 17.21 -9.17
N THR A 175 14.49 17.41 -10.20
CA THR A 175 14.21 18.41 -11.26
C THR A 175 13.06 17.98 -12.17
N LYS A 176 12.73 16.68 -12.16
CA LYS A 176 11.64 16.08 -12.92
C LYS A 176 10.30 16.05 -12.16
N VAL A 177 10.24 16.60 -10.94
CA VAL A 177 9.00 16.63 -10.17
C VAL A 177 8.00 17.56 -10.84
N ILE A 178 6.84 17.02 -11.21
CA ILE A 178 5.76 17.80 -11.84
C ILE A 178 4.53 17.80 -10.95
N HIS A 179 4.12 18.99 -10.51
CA HIS A 179 2.82 19.20 -9.90
C HIS A 179 1.80 19.55 -10.98
N VAL A 180 0.95 18.59 -11.33
CA VAL A 180 -0.05 18.75 -12.38
C VAL A 180 -1.39 19.14 -11.75
N THR A 181 -1.88 20.34 -12.03
CA THR A 181 -3.29 20.64 -11.72
C THR A 181 -4.21 19.95 -12.72
N PRO A 182 -5.48 19.63 -12.36
CA PRO A 182 -6.41 18.97 -13.28
C PRO A 182 -6.54 19.69 -14.64
N LYS A 183 -6.43 21.02 -14.66
CA LYS A 183 -6.49 21.84 -15.88
C LYS A 183 -5.28 21.64 -16.81
N GLN A 184 -4.10 21.31 -16.25
CA GLN A 184 -2.84 21.16 -16.99
C GLN A 184 -2.58 19.72 -17.47
N ALA A 185 -3.40 18.75 -17.08
CA ALA A 185 -3.20 17.33 -17.40
C ALA A 185 -3.15 17.04 -18.92
N GLY A 186 -3.79 17.86 -19.75
CA GLY A 186 -3.77 17.71 -21.21
C GLY A 186 -2.50 18.24 -21.90
N SER A 187 -1.74 19.13 -21.25
CA SER A 187 -0.60 19.83 -21.86
C SER A 187 0.77 19.21 -21.60
N ILE A 188 0.84 18.21 -20.72
CA ILE A 188 2.10 17.54 -20.40
C ILE A 188 2.35 16.45 -21.43
N PRO A 189 3.55 16.37 -22.03
CA PRO A 189 3.91 15.27 -22.92
C PRO A 189 3.69 13.94 -22.20
N ARG A 190 2.74 13.14 -22.69
CA ARG A 190 2.52 11.81 -22.15
C ARG A 190 3.71 10.95 -22.55
N ASP A 191 4.44 10.43 -21.58
CA ASP A 191 5.24 9.26 -21.85
C ASP A 191 4.27 8.11 -22.10
N THR A 192 4.09 7.79 -23.37
CA THR A 192 3.19 6.71 -23.83
C THR A 192 3.96 5.42 -24.05
N MET A 193 5.27 5.44 -23.85
CA MET A 193 6.11 4.27 -23.97
C MET A 193 6.14 3.52 -22.64
N LEU A 194 6.07 2.20 -22.75
CA LEU A 194 6.31 1.34 -21.60
C LEU A 194 7.81 1.37 -21.27
N PRO A 195 8.17 1.36 -19.97
CA PRO A 195 9.53 1.06 -19.56
C PRO A 195 10.03 -0.25 -20.20
N PRO A 196 11.31 -0.35 -20.60
CA PRO A 196 11.82 -1.51 -21.34
C PRO A 196 11.59 -2.87 -20.65
N ASP A 197 11.68 -2.91 -19.33
CA ASP A 197 11.39 -4.07 -18.48
C ASP A 197 9.90 -4.48 -18.55
N ARG A 198 8.99 -3.51 -18.47
CA ARG A 198 7.54 -3.74 -18.62
C ARG A 198 7.20 -4.19 -20.03
N LEU A 199 7.82 -3.59 -21.03
CA LEU A 199 7.66 -4.01 -22.43
C LEU A 199 8.11 -5.46 -22.62
N ALA A 200 9.28 -5.83 -22.10
CA ALA A 200 9.79 -7.19 -22.18
C ALA A 200 8.85 -8.20 -21.48
N SER A 201 8.38 -7.88 -20.27
CA SER A 201 7.40 -8.72 -19.56
C SER A 201 6.10 -8.90 -20.36
N LEU A 202 5.56 -7.83 -20.94
CA LEU A 202 4.35 -7.91 -21.76
C LEU A 202 4.57 -8.71 -23.05
N GLN A 203 5.75 -8.61 -23.67
CA GLN A 203 6.12 -9.42 -24.83
C GLN A 203 6.21 -10.91 -24.51
N THR A 204 6.59 -11.29 -23.28
CA THR A 204 6.59 -12.70 -22.85
C THR A 204 5.19 -13.27 -22.57
N GLY A 205 4.20 -12.41 -22.32
CA GLY A 205 2.82 -12.82 -21.99
C GLY A 205 2.02 -13.42 -23.14
N GLY A 206 2.57 -13.39 -24.37
CA GLY A 206 1.90 -13.85 -25.58
C GLY A 206 0.95 -12.83 -26.19
N THR A 207 0.49 -13.11 -27.40
CA THR A 207 -0.48 -12.27 -28.12
C THR A 207 -1.90 -12.53 -27.63
N TRP A 208 -2.83 -11.61 -27.93
CA TRP A 208 -4.25 -11.78 -27.57
C TRP A 208 -4.82 -13.12 -28.07
N ALA A 209 -4.44 -13.56 -29.27
CA ALA A 209 -4.90 -14.82 -29.86
C ALA A 209 -4.26 -16.07 -29.22
N GLU A 210 -3.11 -15.94 -28.57
CA GLU A 210 -2.47 -17.02 -27.82
C GLU A 210 -3.10 -17.19 -26.43
N ILE A 211 -3.55 -16.08 -25.81
CA ILE A 211 -4.22 -16.09 -24.51
C ILE A 211 -5.70 -16.44 -24.66
N PHE A 212 -6.36 -15.95 -25.71
CA PHE A 212 -7.77 -16.15 -25.98
C PHE A 212 -7.95 -16.88 -27.31
N ASP A 213 -8.41 -18.13 -27.26
CA ASP A 213 -8.67 -18.95 -28.46
C ASP A 213 -9.74 -18.29 -29.34
N THR A 214 -9.31 -17.63 -30.40
CA THR A 214 -10.18 -16.88 -31.32
C THR A 214 -11.07 -17.80 -32.16
N GLU A 215 -10.72 -19.08 -32.22
CA GLU A 215 -11.39 -20.10 -33.02
C GLU A 215 -12.44 -20.88 -32.22
N ALA A 216 -12.43 -20.71 -30.89
CA ALA A 216 -13.42 -21.30 -30.00
C ALA A 216 -14.85 -20.89 -30.40
N ILE A 217 -15.78 -21.85 -30.37
CA ILE A 217 -17.16 -21.63 -30.83
C ILE A 217 -17.87 -20.49 -30.10
N TYR A 218 -17.60 -20.31 -28.81
CA TYR A 218 -18.17 -19.26 -27.98
C TYR A 218 -17.58 -17.87 -28.25
N ASN A 219 -16.38 -17.79 -28.83
CA ASN A 219 -15.76 -16.55 -29.26
C ASN A 219 -16.17 -16.18 -30.69
N ARG A 220 -16.44 -17.17 -31.55
CA ARG A 220 -16.94 -16.98 -32.92
C ARG A 220 -18.42 -16.66 -33.01
N TRP A 221 -19.23 -17.21 -32.10
CA TRP A 221 -20.69 -17.10 -32.12
C TRP A 221 -21.17 -16.43 -30.83
N PRO A 222 -21.38 -15.10 -30.81
CA PRO A 222 -21.73 -14.37 -29.59
C PRO A 222 -22.95 -14.92 -28.85
N ALA A 223 -23.93 -15.47 -29.58
CA ALA A 223 -25.10 -16.12 -28.98
C ALA A 223 -24.74 -17.32 -28.09
N VAL A 224 -23.75 -18.13 -28.49
CA VAL A 224 -23.25 -19.26 -27.70
C VAL A 224 -22.56 -18.75 -26.44
N GLY A 225 -21.75 -17.69 -26.55
CA GLY A 225 -21.14 -17.03 -25.40
C GLY A 225 -22.16 -16.51 -24.39
N VAL A 226 -23.25 -15.88 -24.87
CA VAL A 226 -24.36 -15.44 -24.00
C VAL A 226 -25.00 -16.63 -23.29
N VAL A 227 -25.28 -17.73 -23.99
CA VAL A 227 -25.86 -18.94 -23.37
C VAL A 227 -24.94 -19.50 -22.30
N ILE A 228 -23.64 -19.64 -22.59
CA ILE A 228 -22.64 -20.13 -21.62
C ILE A 228 -22.60 -19.22 -20.40
N TRP A 229 -22.59 -17.89 -20.60
CA TRP A 229 -22.59 -16.93 -19.50
C TRP A 229 -23.83 -17.08 -18.62
N TYR A 230 -25.02 -17.16 -19.20
CA TYR A 230 -26.26 -17.37 -18.44
C TYR A 230 -26.27 -18.69 -17.69
N LEU A 231 -25.75 -19.77 -18.29
CA LEU A 231 -25.61 -21.06 -17.62
C LEU A 231 -24.60 -20.99 -16.46
N ALA A 232 -23.48 -20.29 -16.63
CA ALA A 232 -22.49 -20.09 -15.58
C ALA A 232 -23.06 -19.28 -14.40
N VAL A 233 -23.78 -18.18 -14.68
CA VAL A 233 -24.47 -17.39 -13.66
C VAL A 233 -25.56 -18.20 -12.97
N ALA A 234 -26.34 -18.99 -13.71
CA ALA A 234 -27.35 -19.87 -13.15
C ALA A 234 -26.74 -20.95 -12.24
N LEU A 235 -25.63 -21.57 -12.67
CA LEU A 235 -24.89 -22.55 -11.87
C LEU A 235 -24.34 -21.92 -10.59
N LEU A 236 -23.72 -20.74 -10.68
CA LEU A 236 -23.25 -20.00 -9.51
C LEU A 236 -24.43 -19.71 -8.56
N GLY A 237 -25.58 -19.30 -9.09
CA GLY A 237 -26.81 -19.12 -8.32
C GLY A 237 -27.28 -20.42 -7.64
N LEU A 238 -27.25 -21.56 -8.33
CA LEU A 238 -27.61 -22.86 -7.77
C LEU A 238 -26.66 -23.30 -6.65
N ILE A 239 -25.36 -22.98 -6.74
CA ILE A 239 -24.35 -23.25 -5.71
C ILE A 239 -24.53 -22.32 -4.51
N ALA A 240 -24.77 -21.03 -4.76
CA ALA A 240 -24.97 -20.03 -3.70
C ALA A 240 -26.30 -20.22 -2.96
N TYR A 241 -27.36 -20.67 -3.64
CA TYR A 241 -28.70 -20.81 -3.09
C TYR A 241 -28.79 -21.59 -1.77
N PRO A 242 -28.24 -22.82 -1.64
CA PRO A 242 -28.27 -23.55 -0.37
C PRO A 242 -27.46 -22.84 0.74
N ILE A 243 -26.35 -22.18 0.40
CA ILE A 243 -25.50 -21.44 1.35
C ILE A 243 -26.29 -20.26 1.92
N VAL A 244 -26.88 -19.44 1.04
CA VAL A 244 -27.69 -18.28 1.43
C VAL A 244 -28.87 -18.70 2.29
N ARG A 245 -29.57 -19.78 1.92
CA ARG A 245 -30.72 -20.31 2.68
C ARG A 245 -30.33 -20.83 4.06
N PHE A 246 -29.13 -21.39 4.19
CA PHE A 246 -28.58 -21.89 5.46
C PHE A 246 -28.10 -20.75 6.37
N VAL A 247 -27.42 -19.75 5.82
CA VAL A 247 -26.91 -18.61 6.60
C VAL A 247 -28.04 -17.67 7.02
N LEU A 248 -29.03 -17.43 6.15
CA LEU A 248 -30.12 -16.49 6.38
C LEU A 248 -31.38 -17.14 6.97
N THR A 249 -31.27 -18.25 7.70
CA THR A 249 -32.44 -18.92 8.31
C THR A 249 -33.22 -18.02 9.29
N GLY A 250 -32.59 -16.96 9.81
CA GLY A 250 -33.22 -15.97 10.68
C GLY A 250 -34.13 -14.97 9.96
N LEU A 251 -34.08 -14.90 8.62
CA LEU A 251 -34.96 -14.04 7.82
C LEU A 251 -36.21 -14.80 7.38
N SER A 252 -37.35 -14.11 7.28
CA SER A 252 -38.65 -14.70 6.93
C SER A 252 -38.66 -15.35 5.55
N ASP A 253 -37.91 -14.81 4.61
CA ASP A 253 -37.76 -15.30 3.24
C ASP A 253 -36.59 -16.27 3.05
N ARG A 254 -35.73 -16.40 4.07
CA ARG A 254 -34.47 -17.15 4.04
C ARG A 254 -33.57 -16.77 2.86
N GLY A 255 -33.56 -15.48 2.50
CA GLY A 255 -32.74 -14.96 1.40
C GLY A 255 -33.24 -15.33 0.00
N TYR A 256 -34.54 -15.60 -0.17
CA TYR A 256 -35.11 -15.85 -1.49
C TYR A 256 -35.24 -14.54 -2.28
N PRO A 257 -34.51 -14.34 -3.39
CA PRO A 257 -34.40 -13.03 -4.05
C PRO A 257 -35.70 -12.53 -4.70
N LEU A 258 -36.71 -13.41 -4.85
CA LEU A 258 -38.03 -13.07 -5.37
C LEU A 258 -39.11 -13.02 -4.28
N ALA A 259 -38.73 -13.11 -3.00
CA ALA A 259 -39.68 -12.95 -1.91
C ALA A 259 -40.10 -11.48 -1.83
N ARG A 260 -41.36 -11.22 -2.17
CA ARG A 260 -42.03 -10.01 -1.69
C ARG A 260 -42.48 -10.28 -0.27
N THR A 261 -41.66 -9.89 0.70
CA THR A 261 -42.10 -9.87 2.10
C THR A 261 -43.17 -8.79 2.23
N THR A 262 -44.36 -9.19 2.69
CA THR A 262 -45.42 -8.30 3.16
C THR A 262 -45.27 -8.12 4.67
#